data_AF-A0A924YNI9-F1
#
_entry.id   AF-A0A924YNI9-F1
#
_cell.length_a   1.000
_cell.length_b   1.000
_cell.length_c   1.000
_cell.angle_alpha   90.00
_cell.angle_beta   90.00
_cell.angle_gamma   90.00
#
_symmetry.space_group_name_H-M   'P 1'
#
loop_
_entity.id
_entity.type
_entity.pdbx_description
1 polymer ?
#
loop_
_entity_poly.entity_id
_entity_poly.type
_entity_poly.pdbx_seq_one_letter_code
_entity_poly.pdbx_strand_id
1 'polypeptide(L)'
;MARILFLTVVFALTASALAVEKKPAIGNFPFWSAPKREYADQFVPGLNASLLLSPEQIGQLHAARRETIDSETLRSTTRKDPNLTEAQREAAHKLVSDAHASLRIKVSNILTADQRALIERINAVHQEVAKAVQEEFEPKLTSSKGDDQAQEKFRNEIRERTSSDFRSKLDGLLSPNQKAAFDQAAADEQAAAKKPKK
;
A
#
# COMPACT_ATOMS: atom_id res chain seq x y z
N MET A 1 27.53 6.57 -74.50
CA MET A 1 26.37 6.90 -73.66
C MET A 1 25.87 5.62 -73.00
N ALA A 2 26.00 5.49 -71.68
CA ALA A 2 25.30 4.49 -70.89
C ALA A 2 25.26 5.00 -69.44
N ARG A 3 24.07 5.37 -68.97
CA ARG A 3 23.78 5.82 -67.59
C ARG A 3 23.62 4.58 -66.72
N ILE A 4 24.43 4.42 -65.68
CA ILE A 4 24.26 3.38 -64.66
C ILE A 4 23.49 4.00 -63.48
N LEU A 5 22.32 3.42 -63.24
CA LEU A 5 21.33 3.79 -62.24
C LEU A 5 21.81 3.34 -60.84
N PHE A 6 21.96 4.28 -59.90
CA PHE A 6 22.17 3.98 -58.48
C PHE A 6 20.84 3.49 -57.87
N LEU A 7 20.82 2.28 -57.33
CA LEU A 7 19.67 1.69 -56.64
C LEU A 7 19.96 1.67 -55.14
N THR A 8 19.48 2.69 -54.44
CA THR A 8 19.61 2.83 -52.98
C THR A 8 18.54 1.96 -52.31
N VAL A 9 18.94 0.80 -51.78
CA VAL A 9 18.06 -0.03 -50.95
C VAL A 9 18.04 0.57 -49.54
N VAL A 10 16.93 1.23 -49.20
CA VAL A 10 16.65 1.69 -47.83
C VAL A 10 16.25 0.47 -46.99
N PHE A 11 17.17 0.00 -46.16
CA PHE A 11 16.90 -1.03 -45.15
C PHE A 11 16.14 -0.37 -44.00
N ALA A 12 14.81 -0.44 -44.05
CA ALA A 12 13.95 -0.01 -42.96
C ALA A 12 14.09 -0.99 -41.79
N LEU A 13 14.95 -0.65 -40.82
CA LEU A 13 14.95 -1.29 -39.50
C LEU A 13 13.64 -0.95 -38.79
N THR A 14 12.67 -1.87 -38.86
CA THR A 14 11.54 -1.91 -37.95
C THR A 14 12.06 -2.26 -36.56
N ALA A 15 12.35 -1.23 -35.77
CA ALA A 15 12.51 -1.38 -34.32
C ALA A 15 11.14 -1.78 -33.76
N SER A 16 10.92 -3.08 -33.57
CA SER A 16 9.88 -3.56 -32.67
C SER A 16 10.23 -3.08 -31.27
N ALA A 17 9.67 -1.94 -30.87
CA ALA A 17 9.56 -1.60 -29.48
C ALA A 17 8.75 -2.72 -28.81
N LEU A 18 9.46 -3.68 -28.22
CA LEU A 18 8.89 -4.60 -27.25
C LEU A 18 8.29 -3.70 -26.17
N ALA A 19 6.98 -3.55 -26.20
CA ALA A 19 6.24 -2.96 -25.10
C ALA A 19 6.58 -3.81 -23.87
N VAL A 20 7.45 -3.28 -23.01
CA VAL A 20 7.64 -3.82 -21.66
C VAL A 20 6.29 -3.69 -21.01
N GLU A 21 5.51 -4.78 -21.00
CA GLU A 21 4.28 -4.88 -20.23
C GLU A 21 4.64 -4.50 -18.80
N LYS A 22 4.17 -3.33 -18.36
CA LYS A 22 4.33 -2.92 -16.97
C LYS A 22 3.63 -3.99 -16.14
N LYS A 23 4.41 -4.76 -15.38
CA LYS A 23 3.86 -5.71 -14.40
C LYS A 23 2.78 -4.98 -13.58
N PRO A 24 1.60 -5.60 -13.39
CA PRO A 24 0.53 -4.95 -12.67
C PRO A 24 1.02 -4.62 -11.26
N ALA A 25 0.92 -3.35 -10.87
CA ALA A 25 1.33 -2.90 -9.53
C ALA A 25 0.14 -2.99 -8.58
N ILE A 26 0.37 -3.52 -7.37
CA ILE A 26 -0.68 -3.64 -6.35
C ILE A 26 -1.01 -2.28 -5.69
N GLY A 27 -0.08 -1.32 -5.73
CA GLY A 27 -0.28 0.05 -5.21
C GLY A 27 -0.63 0.06 -3.72
N ASN A 28 -1.48 1.02 -3.31
CA ASN A 28 -1.99 1.15 -1.93
C ASN A 28 -3.16 0.20 -1.66
N PHE A 29 -2.93 -1.10 -1.81
CA PHE A 29 -3.93 -2.11 -1.48
C PHE A 29 -4.00 -2.32 0.05
N PRO A 30 -5.20 -2.43 0.63
CA PRO A 30 -5.36 -2.39 2.07
C PRO A 30 -5.14 -3.78 2.71
N PHE A 31 -3.90 -4.28 2.71
CA PHE A 31 -3.55 -5.55 3.37
C PHE A 31 -3.38 -5.43 4.88
N TRP A 32 -2.96 -4.24 5.33
CA TRP A 32 -2.45 -4.04 6.68
C TRP A 32 -3.54 -3.56 7.63
N SER A 33 -3.33 -3.81 8.92
CA SER A 33 -4.26 -3.39 9.97
C SER A 33 -3.52 -2.68 11.09
N ALA A 34 -4.17 -1.71 11.73
CA ALA A 34 -3.61 -0.96 12.84
C ALA A 34 -4.55 -1.03 14.04
N PRO A 35 -4.08 -0.74 15.28
CA PRO A 35 -4.96 -0.66 16.43
C PRO A 35 -6.16 0.27 16.15
N LYS A 36 -7.38 -0.24 16.37
CA LYS A 36 -8.65 0.45 16.11
C LYS A 36 -8.93 0.76 14.63
N ARG A 37 -8.18 0.20 13.69
CA ARG A 37 -8.40 0.35 12.25
C ARG A 37 -8.28 -1.00 11.56
N GLU A 38 -9.39 -1.46 10.98
CA GLU A 38 -9.41 -2.70 10.19
C GLU A 38 -8.47 -2.63 8.99
N TYR A 39 -8.27 -1.43 8.45
CA TYR A 39 -7.37 -1.17 7.33
C TYR A 39 -6.43 -0.02 7.63
N ALA A 40 -5.18 -0.21 7.23
CA ALA A 40 -4.14 0.79 7.24
C ALA A 40 -3.44 0.80 5.87
N ASP A 41 -2.92 1.97 5.51
CA ASP A 41 -1.91 2.06 4.47
C ASP A 41 -0.67 1.23 4.87
N GLN A 42 0.18 0.94 3.89
CA GLN A 42 1.47 0.32 4.21
C GLN A 42 2.26 1.17 5.21
N PHE A 43 2.78 0.52 6.23
CA PHE A 43 3.48 1.20 7.33
C PHE A 43 4.82 1.81 6.88
N VAL A 44 5.44 1.19 5.87
CA VAL A 44 6.69 1.65 5.26
C VAL A 44 6.63 1.44 3.73
N PRO A 45 7.37 2.23 2.94
CA PRO A 45 7.44 2.05 1.49
C PRO A 45 7.87 0.64 1.09
N GLY A 46 7.27 0.10 0.03
CA GLY A 46 7.60 -1.21 -0.53
C GLY A 46 7.05 -2.42 0.22
N LEU A 47 6.35 -2.25 1.35
CA LEU A 47 5.88 -3.35 2.18
C LEU A 47 4.99 -4.35 1.41
N ASN A 48 4.14 -3.86 0.52
CA ASN A 48 3.27 -4.71 -0.30
C ASN A 48 4.04 -5.69 -1.20
N ALA A 49 5.26 -5.33 -1.63
CA ALA A 49 6.07 -6.20 -2.48
C ALA A 49 6.63 -7.42 -1.73
N SER A 50 6.70 -7.38 -0.39
CA SER A 50 7.12 -8.51 0.44
C SER A 50 6.18 -9.73 0.32
N LEU A 51 4.96 -9.54 -0.16
CA LEU A 51 3.98 -10.60 -0.37
C LEU A 51 4.26 -11.43 -1.64
N LEU A 52 5.16 -10.98 -2.52
CA LEU A 52 5.53 -11.66 -3.78
C LEU A 52 4.29 -12.12 -4.58
N LEU A 53 3.30 -11.23 -4.70
CA LEU A 53 2.04 -11.53 -5.39
C LEU A 53 2.28 -11.83 -6.87
N SER A 54 1.63 -12.88 -7.38
CA SER A 54 1.65 -13.16 -8.82
C SER A 54 0.84 -12.11 -9.59
N PRO A 55 1.12 -11.89 -10.90
CA PRO A 55 0.32 -10.98 -11.71
C PRO A 55 -1.19 -11.33 -11.71
N GLU A 56 -1.52 -12.62 -11.68
CA GLU A 56 -2.89 -13.11 -11.59
C GLU A 56 -3.53 -12.70 -10.25
N GLN A 57 -2.84 -12.93 -9.13
CA GLN A 57 -3.32 -12.50 -7.81
C GLN A 57 -3.55 -10.99 -7.79
N ILE A 58 -2.64 -10.19 -8.34
CA ILE A 58 -2.79 -8.73 -8.41
C ILE A 58 -4.04 -8.35 -9.22
N GLY A 59 -4.30 -9.01 -10.35
CA GLY A 59 -5.52 -8.82 -11.14
C GLY A 59 -6.79 -9.13 -10.35
N GLN A 60 -6.82 -10.28 -9.65
CA GLN A 60 -7.94 -10.71 -8.81
C GLN A 60 -8.17 -9.76 -7.62
N LEU A 61 -7.11 -9.27 -6.99
CA LEU A 61 -7.19 -8.33 -5.88
C LEU A 61 -7.79 -6.99 -6.33
N HIS A 62 -7.33 -6.45 -7.46
CA HIS A 62 -7.91 -5.23 -8.03
C HIS A 62 -9.38 -5.41 -8.40
N ALA A 63 -9.78 -6.58 -8.93
CA ALA A 63 -11.18 -6.89 -9.18
C ALA A 63 -11.99 -6.92 -7.88
N ALA A 64 -11.51 -7.64 -6.87
CA ALA A 64 -12.15 -7.71 -5.56
C ALA A 64 -12.33 -6.33 -4.93
N ARG A 65 -11.35 -5.44 -5.04
CA ARG A 65 -11.43 -4.05 -4.58
C ARG A 65 -12.51 -3.26 -5.31
N ARG A 66 -12.54 -3.31 -6.64
CA ARG A 66 -13.57 -2.65 -7.48
C ARG A 66 -14.99 -3.13 -7.17
N GLU A 67 -15.15 -4.41 -6.88
CA GLU A 67 -16.45 -5.00 -6.53
C GLU A 67 -16.93 -4.64 -5.12
N THR A 68 -16.06 -4.11 -4.26
CA THR A 68 -16.35 -3.89 -2.84
C THR A 68 -16.17 -2.43 -2.45
N ILE A 69 -14.99 -2.08 -1.92
CA ILE A 69 -14.71 -0.77 -1.33
C ILE A 69 -14.59 0.35 -2.37
N ASP A 70 -14.37 0.00 -3.64
CA ASP A 70 -14.35 0.94 -4.76
C ASP A 70 -15.64 0.85 -5.60
N SER A 71 -16.68 0.13 -5.13
CA SER A 71 -17.94 -0.02 -5.86
C SER A 71 -18.68 1.32 -5.99
N GLU A 72 -19.40 1.49 -7.09
CA GLU A 72 -20.15 2.73 -7.34
C GLU A 72 -21.25 2.94 -6.29
N THR A 73 -21.89 1.86 -5.84
CA THR A 73 -22.85 1.89 -4.74
C THR A 73 -22.22 2.52 -3.49
N LEU A 74 -21.06 2.02 -3.07
CA LEU A 74 -20.40 2.56 -1.88
C LEU A 74 -20.01 4.02 -2.07
N ARG A 75 -19.41 4.38 -3.21
CA ARG A 75 -19.01 5.76 -3.53
C ARG A 75 -20.19 6.74 -3.48
N SER A 76 -21.34 6.32 -4.01
CA SER A 76 -22.54 7.15 -4.02
C SER A 76 -23.10 7.37 -2.61
N THR A 77 -23.08 6.34 -1.75
CA THR A 77 -23.60 6.40 -0.38
C THR A 77 -22.65 7.12 0.59
N THR A 78 -21.34 7.00 0.41
CA THR A 78 -20.34 7.65 1.28
C THR A 78 -19.99 9.07 0.85
N ARG A 79 -20.64 9.59 -0.20
CA ARG A 79 -20.44 10.98 -0.62
C ARG A 79 -20.83 11.89 0.54
N LYS A 80 -19.97 12.87 0.85
CA LYS A 80 -20.21 13.82 1.95
C LYS A 80 -21.50 14.59 1.69
N ASP A 81 -22.58 14.16 2.32
CA ASP A 81 -23.84 14.88 2.40
C ASP A 81 -24.02 15.37 3.85
N PRO A 82 -23.99 16.69 4.08
CA PRO A 82 -24.13 17.25 5.43
C PRO A 82 -25.54 17.08 6.00
N ASN A 83 -26.53 16.71 5.19
CA ASN A 83 -27.94 16.62 5.59
C ASN A 83 -28.41 15.21 5.93
N LEU A 84 -27.50 14.23 6.01
CA LEU A 84 -27.86 12.86 6.37
C LEU A 84 -28.44 12.81 7.79
N THR A 85 -29.59 12.14 7.91
CA THR A 85 -30.16 11.77 9.21
C THR A 85 -29.26 10.78 9.94
N GLU A 86 -29.45 10.62 11.24
CA GLU A 86 -28.68 9.64 12.04
C GLU A 86 -28.83 8.22 11.48
N ALA A 87 -30.05 7.82 11.13
CA ALA A 87 -30.32 6.51 10.55
C ALA A 87 -29.60 6.30 9.20
N GLN A 88 -29.49 7.34 8.38
CA GLN A 88 -28.76 7.29 7.11
C GLN A 88 -27.25 7.20 7.33
N ARG A 89 -26.71 7.90 8.34
CA ARG A 89 -25.29 7.78 8.71
C ARG A 89 -24.97 6.38 9.20
N GLU A 90 -25.77 5.82 10.08
CA GLU A 90 -25.60 4.45 10.57
C GLU A 90 -25.66 3.43 9.42
N ALA A 91 -26.63 3.57 8.51
CA ALA A 91 -26.72 2.73 7.33
C ALA A 91 -25.48 2.85 6.42
N ALA A 92 -24.95 4.06 6.23
CA ALA A 92 -23.73 4.28 5.47
C ALA A 92 -22.50 3.65 6.14
N HIS A 93 -22.37 3.79 7.47
CA HIS A 93 -21.31 3.14 8.24
C HIS A 93 -21.37 1.62 8.14
N LYS A 94 -22.57 1.06 8.25
CA LYS A 94 -22.80 -0.38 8.08
C LYS A 94 -22.42 -0.84 6.67
N LEU A 95 -22.83 -0.12 5.63
CA LEU A 95 -22.49 -0.45 4.25
C LEU A 95 -20.97 -0.45 4.02
N VAL A 96 -20.26 0.53 4.57
CA VAL A 96 -18.79 0.60 4.53
C VAL A 96 -18.18 -0.62 5.23
N SER A 97 -18.62 -0.94 6.45
CA SER A 97 -18.14 -2.10 7.20
C SER A 97 -18.39 -3.41 6.45
N ASP A 98 -19.59 -3.61 5.89
CA ASP A 98 -19.96 -4.81 5.14
C ASP A 98 -19.12 -4.94 3.85
N ALA A 99 -18.87 -3.84 3.12
CA ALA A 99 -18.01 -3.83 1.93
C ALA A 99 -16.56 -4.20 2.29
N HIS A 100 -16.07 -3.69 3.41
CA HIS A 100 -14.76 -4.02 3.95
C HIS A 100 -14.65 -5.49 4.40
N ALA A 101 -15.66 -6.03 5.06
CA ALA A 101 -15.70 -7.46 5.41
C ALA A 101 -15.72 -8.35 4.15
N SER A 102 -16.51 -7.96 3.14
CA SER A 102 -16.56 -8.66 1.85
C SER A 102 -15.20 -8.65 1.13
N LEU A 103 -14.50 -7.52 1.13
CA LEU A 103 -13.14 -7.45 0.57
C LEU A 103 -12.20 -8.41 1.29
N ARG A 104 -12.24 -8.47 2.63
CA ARG A 104 -11.37 -9.35 3.42
C ARG A 104 -11.58 -10.82 3.07
N ILE A 105 -12.84 -11.25 2.90
CA ILE A 105 -13.17 -12.62 2.50
C ILE A 105 -12.62 -12.92 1.09
N LYS A 106 -12.80 -11.99 0.14
CA LYS A 106 -12.25 -12.17 -1.22
C LYS A 106 -10.72 -12.23 -1.20
N VAL A 107 -10.07 -11.32 -0.48
CA VAL A 107 -8.60 -11.30 -0.32
C VAL A 107 -8.09 -12.59 0.31
N SER A 108 -8.75 -13.10 1.35
CA SER A 108 -8.31 -14.34 1.99
C SER A 108 -8.40 -15.55 1.05
N ASN A 109 -9.33 -15.55 0.08
CA ASN A 109 -9.43 -16.61 -0.92
C ASN A 109 -8.43 -16.47 -2.07
N ILE A 110 -7.92 -15.27 -2.34
CA ILE A 110 -6.91 -15.01 -3.38
C ILE A 110 -5.48 -15.28 -2.87
N LEU A 111 -5.23 -14.98 -1.61
CA LEU A 111 -3.92 -15.15 -1.00
C LEU A 111 -3.67 -16.61 -0.59
N THR A 112 -2.41 -17.03 -0.72
CA THR A 112 -1.96 -18.31 -0.19
C THR A 112 -1.95 -18.31 1.36
N ALA A 113 -1.91 -19.50 1.96
CA ALA A 113 -1.79 -19.62 3.42
C ALA A 113 -0.54 -18.89 3.96
N ASP A 114 0.61 -19.04 3.28
CA ASP A 114 1.87 -18.41 3.68
C ASP A 114 1.82 -16.88 3.59
N GLN A 115 1.19 -16.33 2.55
CA GLN A 115 1.00 -14.88 2.41
C GLN A 115 0.10 -14.32 3.53
N ARG A 116 -0.98 -15.02 3.89
CA ARG A 116 -1.85 -14.62 5.00
C ARG A 116 -1.10 -14.68 6.34
N ALA A 117 -0.36 -15.76 6.59
CA ALA A 117 0.46 -15.90 7.78
C ALA A 117 1.58 -14.84 7.85
N LEU A 118 2.15 -14.43 6.71
CA LEU A 118 3.09 -13.32 6.66
C LEU A 118 2.42 -11.99 7.04
N ILE A 119 1.23 -11.69 6.50
CA ILE A 119 0.47 -10.47 6.85
C ILE A 119 0.20 -10.42 8.36
N GLU A 120 -0.24 -11.52 8.96
CA GLU A 120 -0.51 -11.60 10.40
C GLU A 120 0.75 -11.34 11.23
N ARG A 121 1.88 -11.96 10.88
CA ARG A 121 3.16 -11.73 11.56
C ARG A 121 3.65 -10.28 11.41
N ILE A 122 3.54 -9.71 10.21
CA ILE A 122 3.91 -8.30 9.96
C ILE A 122 3.05 -7.35 10.79
N ASN A 123 1.73 -7.56 10.81
CA ASN A 123 0.81 -6.75 11.62
C ASN A 123 1.14 -6.86 13.12
N ALA A 124 1.42 -8.07 13.62
CA ALA A 124 1.78 -8.30 15.03
C ALA A 124 3.07 -7.57 15.41
N VAL A 125 4.12 -7.68 14.58
CA VAL A 125 5.40 -6.97 14.79
C VAL A 125 5.20 -5.46 14.76
N HIS A 126 4.42 -4.94 13.81
CA HIS A 126 4.12 -3.50 13.76
C HIS A 126 3.38 -3.04 15.02
N GLN A 127 2.39 -3.81 15.50
CA GLN A 127 1.66 -3.48 16.73
C GLN A 127 2.55 -3.52 17.97
N GLU A 128 3.45 -4.49 18.08
CA GLU A 128 4.44 -4.58 19.15
C GLU A 128 5.36 -3.35 19.17
N VAL A 129 5.93 -2.99 18.01
CA VAL A 129 6.80 -1.82 17.88
C VAL A 129 6.04 -0.53 18.20
N ALA A 130 4.87 -0.33 17.61
CA ALA A 130 4.07 0.87 17.84
C ALA A 130 3.69 1.03 19.32
N LYS A 131 3.36 -0.08 19.99
CA LYS A 131 3.07 -0.08 21.43
C LYS A 131 4.31 0.27 22.26
N ALA A 132 5.44 -0.37 21.99
CA ALA A 132 6.69 -0.12 22.72
C ALA A 132 7.16 1.33 22.60
N VAL A 133 7.12 1.89 21.39
CA VAL A 133 7.46 3.30 21.15
C VAL A 133 6.46 4.23 21.82
N GLN A 134 5.16 3.92 21.78
CA GLN A 134 4.15 4.73 22.46
C GLN A 134 4.37 4.75 23.99
N GLU A 135 4.67 3.62 24.60
CA GLU A 135 4.99 3.52 26.04
C GLU A 135 6.26 4.29 26.40
N GLU A 136 7.30 4.27 25.56
CA GLU A 136 8.53 5.05 25.75
C GLU A 136 8.25 6.57 25.75
N PHE A 137 7.33 7.03 24.90
CA PHE A 137 7.06 8.46 24.68
C PHE A 137 5.89 9.01 25.48
N GLU A 138 5.04 8.17 26.07
CA GLU A 138 3.89 8.59 26.87
C GLU A 138 4.26 9.57 28.01
N PRO A 139 5.35 9.37 28.78
CA PRO A 139 5.78 10.34 29.78
C PRO A 139 6.15 11.69 29.17
N LYS A 140 6.87 11.70 28.04
CA LYS A 140 7.30 12.92 27.35
C LYS A 140 6.11 13.74 26.86
N LEU A 141 5.14 13.07 26.23
CA LEU A 141 3.89 13.68 25.77
C LEU A 141 3.05 14.22 26.93
N THR A 142 3.03 13.51 28.06
CA THR A 142 2.31 13.95 29.26
C THR A 142 2.96 15.19 29.87
N SER A 143 4.30 15.22 29.94
CA SER A 143 5.05 16.36 30.46
C SER A 143 5.00 17.59 29.53
N SER A 144 4.75 17.42 28.23
CA SER A 144 4.60 18.51 27.26
C SER A 144 3.14 18.96 27.05
N LYS A 145 2.23 18.65 27.98
CA LYS A 145 0.85 19.14 27.89
C LYS A 145 0.82 20.67 27.93
N GLY A 146 0.15 21.28 26.96
CA GLY A 146 0.09 22.73 26.79
C GLY A 146 1.20 23.32 25.92
N ASP A 147 2.18 22.52 25.48
CA ASP A 147 3.19 22.91 24.49
C ASP A 147 2.96 22.15 23.18
N ASP A 148 2.31 22.82 22.22
CA ASP A 148 1.96 22.22 20.93
C ASP A 148 3.19 21.89 20.08
N GLN A 149 4.26 22.69 20.14
CA GLN A 149 5.49 22.44 19.39
C GLN A 149 6.22 21.21 19.92
N ALA A 150 6.34 21.08 21.24
CA ALA A 150 6.93 19.89 21.85
C ALA A 150 6.09 18.64 21.57
N GLN A 151 4.76 18.74 21.64
CA GLN A 151 3.88 17.61 21.30
C GLN A 151 4.01 17.19 19.84
N GLU A 152 4.05 18.14 18.90
CA GLU A 152 4.24 17.83 17.49
C GLU A 152 5.59 17.16 17.24
N LYS A 153 6.66 17.68 17.85
CA LYS A 153 7.99 17.08 17.78
C LYS A 153 7.99 15.64 18.28
N PHE A 154 7.43 15.37 19.46
CA PHE A 154 7.36 14.00 19.99
C PHE A 154 6.48 13.08 19.14
N ARG A 155 5.38 13.57 18.55
CA ARG A 155 4.57 12.78 17.61
C ARG A 155 5.34 12.44 16.33
N ASN A 156 6.18 13.35 15.83
CA ASN A 156 7.05 13.08 14.69
C ASN A 156 8.12 12.04 15.05
N GLU A 157 8.78 12.20 16.21
CA GLU A 157 9.77 11.23 16.71
C GLU A 157 9.15 9.83 16.90
N ILE A 158 7.92 9.72 17.43
CA ILE A 158 7.20 8.45 17.52
C ILE A 158 7.03 7.81 16.15
N ARG A 159 6.60 8.57 15.13
CA ARG A 159 6.39 8.04 13.77
C ARG A 159 7.71 7.55 13.15
N GLU A 160 8.78 8.33 13.29
CA GLU A 160 10.10 7.98 12.78
C GLU A 160 10.67 6.75 13.48
N ARG A 161 10.61 6.72 14.82
CA ARG A 161 11.08 5.60 15.64
C ARG A 161 10.29 4.33 15.34
N THR A 162 8.96 4.42 15.27
CA THR A 162 8.10 3.28 14.91
C THR A 162 8.49 2.74 13.53
N SER A 163 8.66 3.60 12.54
CA SER A 163 9.02 3.18 11.17
C SER A 163 10.40 2.54 11.10
N SER A 164 11.38 3.11 11.81
CA SER A 164 12.75 2.61 11.88
C SER A 164 12.83 1.24 12.56
N ASP A 165 12.25 1.14 13.75
CA ASP A 165 12.28 -0.09 14.55
C ASP A 165 11.50 -1.21 13.86
N PHE A 166 10.37 -0.88 13.23
CA PHE A 166 9.60 -1.82 12.41
C PHE A 166 10.40 -2.32 11.21
N ARG A 167 11.11 -1.43 10.48
CA ARG A 167 11.95 -1.84 9.35
C ARG A 167 13.08 -2.77 9.79
N SER A 168 13.70 -2.51 10.93
CA SER A 168 14.72 -3.39 11.52
C SER A 168 14.17 -4.79 11.84
N LYS A 169 12.96 -4.87 12.42
CA LYS A 169 12.30 -6.15 12.69
C LYS A 169 11.88 -6.89 11.42
N LEU A 170 11.46 -6.16 10.38
CA LEU A 170 11.11 -6.76 9.08
C LEU A 170 12.29 -7.47 8.43
N ASP A 171 13.51 -6.93 8.54
CA ASP A 171 14.70 -7.56 7.96
C ASP A 171 14.96 -8.97 8.53
N GLY A 172 14.59 -9.22 9.78
CA GLY A 172 14.66 -10.56 10.39
C GLY A 172 13.46 -11.47 10.08
N LEU A 173 12.37 -10.92 9.54
CA LEU A 173 11.14 -11.65 9.24
C LEU A 173 11.06 -12.11 7.77
N LEU A 174 11.61 -11.31 6.85
CA LEU A 174 11.51 -11.54 5.42
C LEU A 174 12.58 -12.53 4.92
N SER A 175 12.19 -13.43 4.03
CA SER A 175 13.16 -14.23 3.27
C SER A 175 13.99 -13.34 2.31
N PRO A 176 15.14 -13.81 1.80
CA PRO A 176 15.98 -13.01 0.89
C PRO A 176 15.23 -12.46 -0.33
N ASN A 177 14.35 -13.27 -0.94
CA ASN A 177 13.56 -12.84 -2.10
C ASN A 177 12.52 -11.78 -1.73
N GLN A 178 11.87 -11.93 -0.57
CA GLN A 178 10.89 -10.95 -0.07
C GLN A 178 11.56 -9.63 0.30
N LYS A 179 12.75 -9.70 0.91
CA LYS A 179 13.56 -8.54 1.23
C LYS A 179 14.02 -7.80 -0.03
N ALA A 180 14.50 -8.51 -1.04
CA ALA A 180 14.89 -7.90 -2.31
C ALA A 180 13.71 -7.19 -3.00
N ALA A 181 12.52 -7.82 -3.00
CA ALA A 181 11.31 -7.20 -3.56
C ALA A 181 10.87 -5.98 -2.75
N PHE A 182 10.92 -6.06 -1.42
CA PHE A 182 10.65 -4.95 -0.51
C PHE A 182 11.58 -3.76 -0.75
N ASP A 183 12.89 -3.98 -0.77
CA ASP A 183 13.89 -2.91 -0.93
C ASP A 183 13.80 -2.24 -2.32
N GLN A 184 13.58 -3.04 -3.38
CA GLN A 184 13.39 -2.51 -4.73
C GLN A 184 12.12 -1.64 -4.81
N ALA A 185 10.98 -2.13 -4.29
CA ALA A 185 9.73 -1.38 -4.32
C ALA A 185 9.80 -0.11 -3.47
N ALA A 186 10.49 -0.16 -2.32
CA ALA A 186 10.72 1.03 -1.50
C ALA A 186 11.52 2.10 -2.26
N ALA A 187 12.56 1.70 -3.00
CA ALA A 187 13.33 2.62 -3.82
C ALA A 187 12.49 3.22 -4.97
N ASP A 188 11.68 2.41 -5.64
CA ASP A 188 10.81 2.85 -6.73
C ASP A 188 9.75 3.85 -6.26
N GLU A 189 9.12 3.61 -5.11
CA GLU A 189 8.14 4.51 -4.50
C GLU A 189 8.77 5.84 -4.09
N GLN A 190 9.97 5.81 -3.48
CA GLN A 190 10.71 7.02 -3.14
C GLN A 190 11.12 7.82 -4.38
N ALA A 191 11.55 7.13 -5.45
CA ALA A 191 11.88 7.78 -6.71
C ALA A 191 10.65 8.40 -7.38
N ALA A 192 9.49 7.75 -7.29
CA ALA A 192 8.22 8.28 -7.79
C ALA A 192 7.75 9.51 -7.01
N ALA A 193 7.91 9.53 -5.68
CA ALA A 193 7.54 10.66 -4.83
C ALA A 193 8.36 11.94 -5.11
N LYS A 194 9.60 11.80 -5.58
CA LYS A 194 10.50 12.93 -5.92
C LYS A 194 10.23 13.55 -7.29
N LYS A 195 9.43 12.89 -8.15
CA LYS A 195 9.07 13.45 -9.46
C LYS A 195 7.90 14.40 -9.29
N PRO A 196 7.97 15.66 -9.75
CA PRO A 196 6.82 16.55 -9.73
C PRO A 196 5.69 15.92 -10.54
N LYS A 197 4.49 15.87 -9.96
CA LYS A 197 3.28 15.50 -10.69
C LYS A 197 3.12 16.53 -11.80
N LYS A 198 3.28 16.09 -13.05
CA LYS A 198 3.01 16.91 -14.24
C LYS A 198 1.52 17.25 -14.32
#